data_AF-A0A1U8PXW9-F1
#
_entry.id   AF-A0A1U8PXW9-F1
#
_cell.length_a   1.000
_cell.length_b   1.000
_cell.length_c   1.000
_cell.angle_alpha   90.00
_cell.angle_beta   90.00
_cell.angle_gamma   90.00
#
_symmetry.space_group_name_H-M   'P 1'
#
loop_
_entity.id
_entity.type
_entity.pdbx_description
1 polymer ?
#
loop_
_entity_poly.entity_id
_entity_poly.type
_entity_poly.pdbx_seq_one_letter_code
_entity_poly.pdbx_strand_id
1 'polypeptide(L)'
;MVPYEALYGRKFQTPIYWTKLRENQIHGVDLIKEAEEKFNVIRDCLKAASDRQKSYTDLRRKEIKFEVDDKYRSDPSHVIAPTEVEILPDMTYSEELVKILARKTKHLRNKSIPLVKVLWHRHEVKEAT
;
A
#
# COMPACT_ATOMS: atom_id res chain seq x y z
N MET A 1 33.07 68.69 3.26
CA MET A 1 32.01 67.66 3.14
C MET A 1 31.41 67.45 4.51
N VAL A 2 30.09 67.62 4.66
CA VAL A 2 29.44 67.55 5.98
C VAL A 2 29.21 66.06 6.33
N PRO A 3 29.59 65.58 7.54
CA PRO A 3 29.38 64.19 7.93
C PRO A 3 27.88 63.85 8.00
N TYR A 4 27.51 62.66 7.55
CA TYR A 4 26.11 62.18 7.41
C TYR A 4 25.24 62.43 8.65
N GLU A 5 25.84 62.32 9.84
CA GLU A 5 25.15 62.51 11.12
C GLU A 5 24.60 63.93 11.31
N ALA A 6 25.27 64.95 10.75
CA ALA A 6 24.82 66.33 10.81
C ALA A 6 23.71 66.65 9.80
N LEU A 7 23.61 65.87 8.71
CA LEU A 7 22.53 66.02 7.73
C LEU A 7 21.21 65.39 8.19
N TYR A 8 21.28 64.27 8.90
CA TYR A 8 20.10 63.47 9.24
C TYR A 8 19.88 63.30 10.76
N GLY A 9 20.74 63.86 11.60
CA GLY A 9 20.60 63.86 13.05
C GLY A 9 20.67 62.47 13.71
N ARG A 10 21.11 61.44 12.99
CA ARG A 10 21.07 60.05 13.44
C ARG A 10 22.48 59.44 13.43
N LYS A 11 22.91 58.93 14.59
CA LYS A 11 24.22 58.26 14.75
C LYS A 11 24.23 56.96 13.96
N PHE A 12 25.27 56.74 13.16
CA PHE A 12 25.45 55.47 12.47
C PHE A 12 25.83 54.39 13.50
N GLN A 13 25.01 53.33 13.63
CA GLN A 13 25.41 52.13 14.37
C GLN A 13 26.37 51.34 13.48
N THR A 14 27.66 51.29 13.84
CA THR A 14 28.63 50.45 13.14
C THR A 14 28.38 48.97 13.48
N PRO A 15 28.49 48.03 12.51
CA PRO A 15 28.16 46.60 12.69
C PRO A 15 29.21 45.81 13.50
N ILE A 16 29.78 46.39 14.55
CA ILE A 16 30.90 45.79 15.31
C ILE A 16 30.43 44.58 16.16
N TYR A 17 29.13 44.32 16.26
CA TYR A 17 28.58 43.25 17.09
C TYR A 17 28.65 41.83 16.49
N TRP A 18 29.02 41.68 15.22
CA TRP A 18 29.00 40.37 14.54
C TRP A 18 30.06 39.38 15.03
N THR A 19 31.18 39.84 15.61
CA THR A 19 32.26 38.96 16.10
C THR A 19 31.93 38.24 17.41
N LYS A 20 31.07 38.80 18.26
CA LYS A 20 30.69 38.19 19.56
C LYS A 20 29.67 37.06 19.45
N LEU A 21 29.05 36.88 18.28
CA LEU A 21 28.00 35.87 18.04
C LEU A 21 28.55 34.50 17.60
N ARG A 22 29.89 34.36 17.49
CA ARG A 22 30.55 33.16 16.95
C ARG A 22 30.80 32.05 17.99
N GLU A 23 30.69 32.34 19.28
CA GLU A 23 31.06 31.38 20.35
C GLU A 23 29.92 30.41 20.72
N ASN A 24 28.67 30.69 20.36
CA ASN A 24 27.51 29.83 20.68
C ASN A 24 27.30 28.68 19.66
N GLN A 25 28.28 28.44 18.79
CA GLN A 25 28.15 27.66 17.56
C GLN A 25 28.44 26.15 17.73
N ILE A 26 28.96 25.73 18.89
CA ILE A 26 29.40 24.35 19.12
C ILE A 26 28.20 23.39 19.25
N HIS A 27 27.08 23.85 19.81
CA HIS A 27 25.86 23.04 19.94
C HIS A 27 25.08 22.91 18.61
N GLY A 28 25.34 23.78 17.63
CA GLY A 28 24.66 23.76 16.34
C GLY A 28 25.09 22.61 15.42
N VAL A 29 26.35 22.20 15.49
CA VAL A 29 26.92 21.15 14.63
C VAL A 29 26.33 19.78 14.98
N ASP A 30 26.14 19.49 16.26
CA ASP A 30 25.57 18.22 16.71
C ASP A 30 24.08 18.11 16.34
N LEU A 31 23.34 19.22 16.43
CA LEU A 31 21.95 19.30 15.97
C LEU A 31 21.83 19.11 14.44
N ILE A 32 22.79 19.63 13.67
CA ILE A 32 22.84 19.44 12.21
C ILE A 32 23.08 17.97 11.87
N LYS A 33 24.03 17.31 12.55
CA LYS A 33 24.31 15.88 12.34
C LYS A 33 23.09 15.02 12.69
N GLU A 34 22.45 15.29 13.83
CA GLU A 34 21.22 14.57 14.23
C GLU A 34 20.09 14.78 13.21
N ALA A 35 19.97 15.99 12.63
CA ALA A 35 18.99 16.27 11.60
C ALA A 35 19.29 15.54 10.28
N GLU A 36 20.55 15.47 9.85
CA GLU A 36 20.97 14.71 8.68
C GLU A 36 20.70 13.21 8.84
N GLU A 37 21.00 12.64 10.01
CA GLU A 37 20.69 11.25 10.32
C GLU A 37 19.19 10.96 10.20
N LYS A 38 18.33 11.80 10.79
CA LYS A 38 16.87 11.65 10.69
C LYS A 38 16.37 11.81 9.25
N PHE A 39 16.94 12.72 8.48
CA PHE A 39 16.58 12.92 7.08
C PHE A 39 16.93 11.70 6.22
N ASN A 40 18.10 11.10 6.47
CA ASN A 40 18.53 9.88 5.79
C ASN A 40 17.59 8.70 6.11
N VAL A 41 17.19 8.51 7.37
CA VAL A 41 16.21 7.48 7.76
C VAL A 41 14.88 7.66 7.04
N ILE A 42 14.36 8.89 6.96
CA ILE A 42 13.11 9.18 6.24
C ILE A 42 13.25 8.85 4.75
N ARG A 43 14.38 9.23 4.14
CA ARG A 43 14.66 8.95 2.74
C ARG A 43 14.70 7.45 2.45
N ASP A 44 15.34 6.68 3.32
CA ASP A 44 15.45 5.22 3.17
C ASP A 44 14.10 4.54 3.37
N CYS A 45 13.29 4.99 4.34
CA CYS A 45 11.91 4.52 4.51
C CYS A 45 11.05 4.81 3.28
N LEU A 46 11.14 6.02 2.70
CA LEU A 46 10.41 6.38 1.48
C LEU A 46 10.86 5.55 0.28
N LYS A 47 12.17 5.31 0.15
CA LYS A 47 12.73 4.48 -0.91
C LYS A 47 12.23 3.04 -0.79
N ALA A 48 12.31 2.44 0.40
CA ALA A 48 11.80 1.09 0.65
C ALA A 48 10.30 0.96 0.38
N ALA A 49 9.49 1.96 0.74
CA ALA A 49 8.06 1.98 0.42
C ALA A 49 7.82 2.06 -1.10
N SER A 50 8.56 2.91 -1.82
CA SER A 50 8.49 3.01 -3.28
C SER A 50 8.90 1.71 -3.96
N ASP A 51 9.98 1.08 -3.52
CA ASP A 51 10.48 -0.17 -4.09
C ASP A 51 9.52 -1.33 -3.84
N ARG A 52 8.87 -1.38 -2.66
CA ARG A 52 7.77 -2.32 -2.39
C ARG A 52 6.58 -2.11 -3.33
N GLN A 53 6.18 -0.86 -3.55
CA GLN A 53 5.09 -0.55 -4.48
C GLN A 53 5.43 -0.98 -5.91
N LYS A 54 6.66 -0.73 -6.37
CA LYS A 54 7.15 -1.16 -7.69
C LYS A 54 7.18 -2.68 -7.80
N SER A 55 7.67 -3.38 -6.76
CA SER A 55 7.66 -4.85 -6.72
C SER A 55 6.27 -5.45 -6.91
N TYR A 56 5.23 -4.88 -6.28
CA TYR A 56 3.84 -5.32 -6.49
C TYR A 56 3.36 -5.13 -7.93
N THR A 57 3.72 -4.02 -8.57
CA THR A 57 3.36 -3.78 -9.97
C THR A 57 4.18 -4.64 -10.93
N ASP A 58 5.44 -4.91 -10.60
CA ASP A 58 6.36 -5.69 -11.43
C ASP A 58 5.99 -7.17 -11.41
N LEU A 59 5.56 -7.74 -10.28
CA LEU A 59 5.03 -9.12 -10.24
C LEU A 59 3.78 -9.32 -11.10
N ARG A 60 2.95 -8.28 -11.25
CA ARG A 60 1.78 -8.32 -12.14
C ARG A 60 2.13 -8.07 -13.61
N ARG A 61 3.29 -7.49 -13.90
CA ARG A 61 3.81 -7.24 -15.26
C ARG A 61 4.86 -8.26 -15.73
N LYS A 62 5.40 -9.07 -14.81
CA LYS A 62 6.29 -10.16 -15.14
C LYS A 62 5.45 -11.18 -15.90
N GLU A 63 5.70 -11.29 -17.20
CA GLU A 63 5.12 -12.35 -18.03
C GLU A 63 5.27 -13.66 -17.26
N ILE A 64 4.15 -14.31 -16.96
CA ILE A 64 4.14 -15.65 -16.39
C ILE A 64 4.73 -16.55 -17.48
N LYS A 65 6.04 -16.75 -17.43
CA LYS A 65 6.75 -17.66 -18.33
C LYS A 65 6.46 -19.06 -17.82
N PHE A 66 5.47 -19.71 -18.42
CA PHE A 66 5.29 -21.14 -18.26
C PHE A 66 6.53 -21.81 -18.87
N GLU A 67 7.24 -22.59 -18.05
CA GLU A 67 8.28 -23.47 -18.56
C GLU A 67 7.59 -24.55 -19.39
N VAL A 68 8.17 -24.92 -20.55
CA VAL A 68 7.54 -25.81 -21.54
C VAL A 68 7.24 -27.22 -20.97
N ASP A 69 7.69 -27.51 -19.75
CA ASP A 69 7.43 -28.74 -19.01
C ASP A 69 6.30 -28.65 -17.95
N ASP A 70 5.70 -27.47 -17.72
CA ASP A 70 4.40 -27.33 -17.02
C ASP A 70 3.25 -27.78 -17.95
N LYS A 71 3.40 -28.98 -18.51
CA LYS A 71 2.44 -29.59 -19.40
C LYS A 71 1.29 -30.09 -18.54
N TYR A 72 0.18 -29.36 -18.55
CA TYR A 72 -1.06 -29.82 -17.94
C TYR A 72 -1.34 -31.26 -18.38
N ARG A 73 -1.23 -32.21 -17.45
CA ARG A 73 -1.67 -33.59 -17.67
C ARG A 73 -3.18 -33.56 -17.67
N SER A 74 -3.77 -33.63 -18.85
CA SER A 74 -5.21 -33.77 -19.03
C SER A 74 -5.69 -35.02 -18.31
N ASP A 75 -6.22 -34.84 -17.10
CA ASP A 75 -6.90 -35.88 -16.35
C ASP A 75 -8.39 -35.83 -16.73
N PRO A 76 -8.98 -36.96 -17.18
CA PRO A 76 -10.41 -37.07 -17.47
C PRO A 76 -11.32 -36.57 -16.34
N SER A 77 -10.87 -36.59 -15.08
CA SER A 77 -11.63 -36.07 -13.93
C SER A 77 -11.81 -34.54 -13.92
N HIS A 78 -10.96 -33.81 -14.64
CA HIS A 78 -11.03 -32.34 -14.77
C HIS A 78 -11.91 -31.87 -15.93
N VAL A 79 -12.37 -32.80 -16.78
CA VAL A 79 -13.31 -32.48 -17.85
C VAL A 79 -14.68 -32.26 -17.22
N ILE A 80 -15.09 -30.99 -17.12
CA ILE A 80 -16.44 -30.64 -16.69
C ILE A 80 -17.40 -31.10 -17.78
N ALA A 81 -18.22 -32.10 -17.47
CA ALA A 81 -19.26 -32.56 -18.38
C ALA A 81 -20.27 -31.42 -18.61
N PRO A 82 -20.61 -31.09 -19.88
CA PRO A 82 -21.61 -30.08 -20.15
C PRO A 82 -22.95 -30.56 -19.58
N THR A 83 -23.48 -29.81 -18.62
CA THR A 83 -24.81 -30.04 -18.05
C THR A 83 -25.80 -29.17 -18.83
N GLU A 84 -26.87 -29.76 -19.34
CA GLU A 84 -27.90 -29.01 -20.06
C GLU A 84 -28.64 -28.07 -19.11
N VAL A 85 -28.68 -26.78 -19.48
CA VAL A 85 -29.28 -25.71 -18.69
C VAL A 85 -30.36 -25.04 -19.53
N GLU A 86 -31.57 -24.95 -18.97
CA GLU A 86 -32.62 -24.12 -19.51
C GLU A 86 -32.24 -22.65 -19.30
N ILE A 87 -31.64 -22.06 -20.34
CA ILE A 87 -31.33 -20.63 -20.39
C ILE A 87 -32.58 -19.92 -20.92
N LEU A 88 -33.06 -18.91 -20.21
CA LEU A 88 -34.17 -18.09 -20.63
C LEU A 88 -33.81 -17.29 -21.91
N PRO A 89 -34.79 -16.86 -22.72
CA PRO A 89 -34.54 -16.13 -23.98
C PRO A 89 -33.75 -14.81 -23.82
N ASP A 90 -33.66 -14.29 -22.60
CA ASP A 90 -32.88 -13.11 -22.22
C ASP A 90 -31.44 -13.46 -21.78
N MET A 91 -31.00 -14.70 -22.02
CA MET A 91 -29.71 -15.25 -21.60
C MET A 91 -29.52 -15.32 -20.08
N THR A 92 -30.60 -15.29 -19.29
CA THR A 92 -30.52 -15.50 -17.83
C THR A 92 -30.82 -16.95 -17.44
N TYR A 93 -30.24 -17.40 -16.33
CA TYR A 93 -30.47 -18.73 -15.75
C TYR A 93 -30.98 -18.57 -14.31
N SER A 94 -32.01 -19.33 -13.93
CA SER A 94 -32.56 -19.32 -12.58
C SER A 94 -31.79 -20.26 -11.65
N GLU A 95 -30.95 -19.71 -10.79
CA GLU A 95 -30.34 -20.43 -9.68
C GLU A 95 -31.26 -20.43 -8.45
N GLU A 96 -31.74 -21.61 -8.06
CA GLU A 96 -32.52 -21.78 -6.84
C GLU A 96 -31.65 -22.07 -5.62
N LEU A 97 -31.87 -21.28 -4.57
CA LEU A 97 -31.30 -21.47 -3.24
C LEU A 97 -31.95 -22.67 -2.57
N VAL A 98 -31.20 -23.76 -2.34
CA VAL A 98 -31.77 -24.98 -1.75
C VAL A 98 -31.86 -24.88 -0.24
N LYS A 99 -30.74 -24.61 0.44
CA LYS A 99 -30.72 -24.61 1.92
C LYS A 99 -29.52 -23.86 2.50
N ILE A 100 -29.71 -23.24 3.66
CA ILE A 100 -28.60 -22.77 4.50
C ILE A 100 -28.01 -23.97 5.25
N LEU A 101 -26.75 -24.29 4.99
CA LEU A 101 -26.03 -25.40 5.61
C LEU A 101 -25.43 -25.03 6.97
N ALA A 102 -24.92 -23.81 7.11
CA ALA A 102 -24.25 -23.40 8.35
C ALA A 102 -24.28 -21.88 8.53
N ARG A 103 -24.24 -21.44 9.79
CA ARG A 103 -24.02 -20.04 10.16
C ARG A 103 -22.82 -19.99 11.10
N LYS A 104 -21.88 -19.07 10.87
CA LYS A 104 -20.69 -18.88 11.69
C LYS A 104 -20.41 -17.39 11.83
N THR A 105 -20.18 -16.91 13.03
CA THR A 105 -19.80 -15.51 13.25
C THR A 105 -18.28 -15.39 13.32
N LYS A 106 -17.69 -14.57 12.45
CA LYS A 106 -16.26 -14.27 12.46
C LYS A 106 -16.01 -12.97 13.22
N HIS A 107 -15.32 -13.06 14.35
CA HIS A 107 -14.89 -11.90 15.12
C HIS A 107 -13.55 -11.38 14.59
N LEU A 108 -13.50 -10.10 14.25
CA LEU A 108 -12.32 -9.32 13.93
C LEU A 108 -12.04 -8.36 15.10
N ARG A 109 -10.90 -7.66 15.06
CA ARG A 109 -10.45 -6.77 16.15
C ARG A 109 -11.54 -5.81 16.66
N ASN A 110 -12.36 -5.26 15.76
CA ASN A 110 -13.38 -4.26 16.11
C ASN A 110 -14.80 -4.60 15.62
N LYS A 111 -15.02 -5.76 14.96
CA LYS A 111 -16.31 -6.09 14.32
C LYS A 111 -16.58 -7.59 14.33
N SER A 112 -17.86 -7.96 14.41
CA SER A 112 -18.33 -9.33 14.20
C SER A 112 -19.10 -9.44 12.89
N ILE A 113 -18.74 -10.38 12.03
CA ILE A 113 -19.38 -10.58 10.73
C ILE A 113 -20.05 -11.96 10.71
N PRO A 114 -21.38 -12.07 10.54
CA PRO A 114 -22.05 -13.34 10.35
C PRO A 114 -21.79 -13.86 8.94
N LEU A 115 -21.31 -15.10 8.84
CA LEU A 115 -21.10 -15.83 7.61
C LEU A 115 -22.12 -16.95 7.51
N VAL A 116 -22.64 -17.18 6.31
CA VAL A 116 -23.64 -18.21 6.04
C VAL A 116 -23.12 -19.09 4.91
N LYS A 117 -23.09 -20.40 5.13
CA LYS A 117 -22.81 -21.40 4.09
C LYS A 117 -24.14 -21.81 3.48
N VAL A 118 -24.26 -21.67 2.17
CA VAL A 118 -25.49 -21.90 1.42
C VAL A 118 -25.26 -23.01 0.40
N LEU A 119 -26.21 -23.93 0.28
CA LEU A 119 -26.27 -24.96 -0.74
C LEU A 119 -27.09 -24.44 -1.92
N TRP A 120 -26.46 -24.43 -3.09
CA TRP A 120 -27.07 -24.08 -4.36
C TRP A 120 -27.46 -25.35 -5.11
N HIS A 121 -28.55 -25.31 -5.88
CA HIS A 121 -29.17 -26.50 -6.49
C HIS A 121 -28.23 -27.32 -7.39
N ARG A 122 -27.21 -26.68 -7.97
CA ARG A 122 -26.29 -27.30 -8.94
C ARG A 122 -24.84 -27.46 -8.46
N HIS A 123 -24.56 -27.09 -7.21
CA HIS A 123 -23.24 -27.36 -6.64
C HIS A 123 -23.31 -28.68 -5.87
N GLU A 124 -22.68 -29.72 -6.43
CA GLU A 124 -22.25 -30.85 -5.60
C GLU A 124 -21.39 -30.31 -4.44
N VAL A 125 -21.57 -30.88 -3.25
CA VAL A 125 -20.79 -30.53 -2.06
C VAL A 125 -19.35 -31.02 -2.27
N LYS A 126 -18.56 -30.29 -3.06
CA LYS A 126 -17.11 -30.42 -3.02
C LYS A 126 -16.67 -29.79 -1.71
N GLU A 127 -16.21 -30.62 -0.78
CA GLU A 127 -15.65 -30.21 0.49
C GLU A 127 -14.50 -29.24 0.22
N ALA A 128 -14.75 -27.94 0.45
CA ALA A 128 -13.70 -26.94 0.44
C ALA A 128 -12.88 -27.10 1.72
N THR A 129 -11.73 -27.77 1.60
CA THR A 129 -10.69 -27.88 2.62
C THR A 129 -10.11 -26.52 2.98
#